data_AF-A0A6G1G8S0-F1
#
_entry.id   AF-A0A6G1G8S0-F1
#
_cell.length_a   1.000
_cell.length_b   1.000
_cell.length_c   1.000
_cell.angle_alpha   90.00
_cell.angle_beta   90.00
_cell.angle_gamma   90.00
#
_symmetry.space_group_name_H-M   'P 1'
#
loop_
_entity.id
_entity.type
_entity.pdbx_description
1 polymer ?
#
loop_
_entity_poly.entity_id
_entity_poly.type
_entity_poly.pdbx_seq_one_letter_code
_entity_poly.pdbx_strand_id
1 'polypeptide(L)'
;MFTALQKLGYRDVYHMFRAIKNTKDFDLWNEAVDAKWYGKGEPYERADWDQLLGDCMAALGFPCAAFAPELIASYPEAKVILTHRNPEA
;
A
#
# COMPACT_ATOMS: atom_id res chain seq x y z
N MET A 1 4.14 10.71 -9.88
CA MET A 1 4.67 9.38 -9.51
C MET A 1 3.92 8.25 -10.20
N PHE A 2 2.61 8.09 -9.97
CA PHE A 2 1.77 7.05 -10.60
C PHE A 2 1.98 6.92 -12.12
N THR A 3 1.77 7.99 -12.89
CA THR A 3 1.97 7.99 -14.36
C THR A 3 3.42 7.70 -14.77
N ALA A 4 4.40 8.04 -13.93
CA ALA A 4 5.80 7.77 -14.23
C ALA A 4 6.11 6.28 -14.13
N LEU A 5 5.61 5.60 -13.08
CA LEU A 5 5.74 4.14 -12.93
C LEU A 5 5.08 3.38 -14.08
N GLN A 6 3.89 3.82 -14.51
CA GLN A 6 3.23 3.24 -15.68
C GLN A 6 4.07 3.39 -16.95
N LYS A 7 4.69 4.57 -17.18
CA LYS A 7 5.61 4.78 -18.31
C LYS A 7 6.86 3.91 -18.25
N LEU A 8 7.30 3.52 -17.05
CA LEU A 8 8.41 2.59 -16.83
C LEU A 8 8.00 1.11 -16.96
N GLY A 9 6.73 0.82 -17.28
CA GLY A 9 6.23 -0.53 -17.49
C GLY A 9 5.69 -1.23 -16.24
N TYR A 10 5.59 -0.54 -15.10
CA TYR A 10 4.92 -1.09 -13.91
C TYR A 10 3.41 -1.11 -14.15
N ARG A 11 2.84 -2.33 -14.12
CA ARG A 11 1.40 -2.56 -14.26
C ARG A 11 0.74 -2.59 -12.88
N ASP A 12 -0.58 -2.36 -12.88
CA ASP A 12 -1.42 -2.51 -11.69
C ASP A 12 -0.90 -1.75 -10.46
N VAL A 13 -0.45 -0.52 -10.68
CA VAL A 13 0.06 0.34 -9.60
C VAL A 13 -1.09 0.67 -8.64
N TYR A 14 -0.99 0.23 -7.39
CA TYR A 14 -1.99 0.50 -6.37
C TYR A 14 -1.98 1.98 -5.96
N HIS A 15 -3.17 2.56 -5.93
CA HIS A 15 -3.48 3.87 -5.34
C HIS A 15 -4.86 3.75 -4.72
N MET A 16 -5.18 4.52 -3.66
CA MET A 16 -6.51 4.53 -3.02
C MET A 16 -7.71 4.57 -3.97
N PHE A 17 -7.58 5.17 -5.17
CA PHE A 17 -8.67 5.21 -6.14
C PHE A 17 -9.09 3.81 -6.63
N ARG A 18 -8.24 2.78 -6.44
CA ARG A 18 -8.59 1.38 -6.68
C ARG A 18 -9.61 0.87 -5.66
N ALA A 19 -9.46 1.21 -4.38
CA ALA A 19 -10.42 0.87 -3.33
C ALA A 19 -11.81 1.48 -3.58
N ILE A 20 -11.89 2.64 -4.26
CA ILE A 20 -13.19 3.21 -4.68
C ILE A 20 -13.95 2.29 -5.64
N LYS A 21 -13.24 1.51 -6.46
CA LYS A 21 -13.83 0.57 -7.42
C LYS A 21 -14.02 -0.83 -6.85
N ASN A 22 -13.23 -1.21 -5.85
CA ASN A 22 -13.34 -2.47 -5.14
C ASN A 22 -13.57 -2.22 -3.65
N THR A 23 -14.84 -2.13 -3.24
CA THR A 23 -15.18 -1.74 -1.86
C THR A 23 -14.65 -2.71 -0.80
N LYS A 24 -14.36 -3.97 -1.18
CA LYS A 24 -13.75 -4.96 -0.27
C LYS A 24 -12.34 -4.58 0.18
N ASP A 25 -11.62 -3.77 -0.60
CA ASP A 25 -10.32 -3.25 -0.17
C ASP A 25 -10.48 -2.41 1.10
N PHE A 26 -11.60 -1.69 1.27
CA PHE A 26 -11.83 -0.92 2.48
C PHE A 26 -11.94 -1.79 3.72
N ASP A 27 -12.55 -2.98 3.61
CA ASP A 27 -12.67 -3.91 4.72
C ASP A 27 -11.28 -4.40 5.16
N LEU A 28 -10.46 -4.85 4.20
CA LEU A 28 -9.07 -5.29 4.45
C LEU A 28 -8.18 -4.15 4.99
N TRP A 29 -8.32 -2.92 4.46
CA TRP A 29 -7.61 -1.77 4.99
C TRP A 29 -8.07 -1.41 6.41
N ASN A 30 -9.36 -1.54 6.72
CA ASN A 30 -9.88 -1.31 8.07
C ASN A 30 -9.35 -2.36 9.05
N GLU A 31 -9.29 -3.64 8.66
CA GLU A 31 -8.67 -4.70 9.47
C GLU A 31 -7.19 -4.42 9.75
N ALA A 32 -6.42 -4.04 8.72
CA ALA A 32 -5.02 -3.66 8.90
C ALA A 32 -4.86 -2.45 9.84
N VAL A 33 -5.78 -1.48 9.76
CA VAL A 33 -5.81 -0.30 10.65
C VAL A 33 -6.13 -0.71 12.08
N ASP A 34 -7.15 -1.55 12.27
CA ASP A 34 -7.59 -2.08 13.56
C ASP A 34 -6.46 -2.87 14.26
N ALA A 35 -5.74 -3.72 13.52
CA ALA A 35 -4.59 -4.46 14.03
C ALA A 35 -3.45 -3.52 14.45
N LYS A 36 -3.07 -2.57 13.57
CA LYS A 36 -1.90 -1.71 13.79
C LYS A 36 -2.09 -0.67 14.89
N TRP A 37 -3.21 0.05 14.90
CA TRP A 37 -3.40 1.21 15.79
C TRP A 37 -4.35 0.95 16.95
N TYR A 38 -5.23 -0.05 16.86
CA TYR A 38 -6.24 -0.32 17.88
C TYR A 38 -6.01 -1.64 18.61
N GLY A 39 -4.99 -2.42 18.25
CA GLY A 39 -4.67 -3.70 18.87
C GLY A 39 -5.77 -4.74 18.70
N LYS A 40 -6.54 -4.66 17.61
CA LYS A 40 -7.64 -5.56 17.30
C LYS A 40 -7.25 -6.48 16.14
N GLY A 41 -7.06 -7.75 16.43
CA GLY A 41 -6.53 -8.72 15.46
C GLY A 41 -5.01 -8.73 15.44
N GLU A 42 -4.46 -9.57 14.57
CA GLU A 42 -3.01 -9.75 14.44
C GLU A 42 -2.43 -8.78 13.40
N PRO A 43 -1.16 -8.34 13.57
CA PRO A 43 -0.47 -7.58 12.54
C PRO A 43 -0.47 -8.32 11.21
N TYR A 44 -0.79 -7.61 10.13
CA TYR A 44 -0.80 -8.18 8.78
C TYR A 44 0.57 -8.74 8.40
N GLU A 45 0.58 -9.99 7.93
CA GLU A 45 1.74 -10.64 7.33
C GLU A 45 1.65 -10.57 5.80
N ARG A 46 2.68 -11.09 5.10
CA ARG A 46 2.74 -11.06 3.63
C ARG A 46 1.46 -11.61 2.98
N ALA A 47 0.91 -12.72 3.50
CA ALA A 47 -0.28 -13.33 2.92
C ALA A 47 -1.51 -12.41 2.99
N ASP A 48 -1.64 -11.60 4.05
CA ASP A 48 -2.72 -10.61 4.19
C ASP A 48 -2.51 -9.44 3.23
N TRP A 49 -1.26 -8.97 3.11
CA TRP A 49 -0.89 -7.95 2.14
C TRP A 49 -1.10 -8.41 0.70
N ASP A 50 -0.85 -9.69 0.39
CA ASP A 50 -1.04 -10.26 -0.94
C ASP A 50 -2.52 -10.25 -1.36
N GLN A 51 -3.47 -10.29 -0.40
CA GLN A 51 -4.90 -10.13 -0.71
C GLN A 51 -5.24 -8.71 -1.20
N LEU A 52 -4.52 -7.69 -0.73
CA LEU A 52 -4.70 -6.29 -1.12
C LEU A 52 -3.84 -5.90 -2.34
N LEU A 53 -2.59 -6.34 -2.36
CA LEU A 53 -1.52 -5.80 -3.19
C LEU A 53 -0.80 -6.88 -4.02
N GLY A 54 -1.15 -8.15 -3.87
CA GLY A 54 -0.39 -9.26 -4.48
C GLY A 54 -0.41 -9.28 -6.01
N ASP A 55 -1.40 -8.61 -6.62
CA ASP A 55 -1.47 -8.43 -8.08
C ASP A 55 -0.85 -7.11 -8.55
N CYS A 56 -0.37 -6.26 -7.63
CA CYS A 56 0.18 -4.95 -7.92
C CYS A 56 1.70 -5.01 -8.08
N MET A 57 2.25 -4.40 -9.14
CA MET A 57 3.71 -4.29 -9.27
C MET A 57 4.32 -3.15 -8.43
N ALA A 58 3.48 -2.22 -7.96
CA ALA A 58 3.88 -1.11 -7.10
C ALA A 58 2.68 -0.59 -6.31
N ALA A 59 2.91 -0.01 -5.13
CA ALA A 59 1.88 0.64 -4.33
C ALA A 59 2.34 2.04 -3.91
N LEU A 60 1.43 3.01 -3.89
CA LEU A 60 1.75 4.39 -3.52
C LEU A 60 0.58 5.13 -2.88
N GLY A 61 0.91 6.20 -2.16
CA GLY A 61 -0.06 7.05 -1.49
C GLY A 61 -0.64 6.42 -0.21
N PHE A 62 -1.60 7.11 0.39
CA PHE A 62 -2.41 6.55 1.47
C PHE A 62 -3.36 5.50 0.89
N PRO A 63 -3.65 4.36 1.55
CA PRO A 63 -3.16 3.95 2.88
C PRO A 63 -1.76 3.30 2.89
N CYS A 64 -1.22 2.82 1.75
CA CYS A 64 0.04 2.07 1.71
C CYS A 64 1.22 2.79 2.40
N ALA A 65 1.35 4.12 2.24
CA ALA A 65 2.41 4.90 2.88
C ALA A 65 2.33 4.89 4.41
N ALA A 66 1.13 4.74 5.00
CA ALA A 66 0.95 4.61 6.44
C ALA A 66 1.41 3.25 6.98
N PHE A 67 1.56 2.26 6.10
CA PHE A 67 2.05 0.90 6.41
C PHE A 67 3.44 0.63 5.82
N ALA A 68 4.23 1.68 5.54
CA ALA A 68 5.53 1.51 4.90
C ALA A 68 6.46 0.53 5.66
N PRO A 69 6.61 0.57 7.00
CA PRO A 69 7.43 -0.40 7.72
C PRO A 69 6.97 -1.85 7.52
N GLU A 70 5.66 -2.11 7.61
CA GLU A 70 5.08 -3.44 7.48
C GLU A 70 5.21 -3.98 6.05
N LEU A 71 5.01 -3.12 5.05
CA LEU A 71 5.18 -3.48 3.64
C LEU A 71 6.66 -3.72 3.30
N ILE A 72 7.59 -2.94 3.86
CA ILE A 72 9.03 -3.17 3.66
C ILE A 72 9.46 -4.49 4.31
N ALA A 73 8.97 -4.80 5.50
CA ALA A 73 9.26 -6.06 6.18
C ALA A 73 8.64 -7.26 5.43
N SER A 74 7.42 -7.09 4.91
CA SER A 74 6.71 -8.14 4.16
C SER A 74 7.33 -8.38 2.79
N TYR A 75 7.81 -7.34 2.11
CA TYR A 75 8.40 -7.37 0.77
C TYR A 75 9.85 -6.87 0.74
N PRO A 76 10.81 -7.58 1.37
CA PRO A 76 12.20 -7.14 1.44
C PRO A 76 12.90 -7.05 0.07
N GLU A 77 12.37 -7.71 -0.95
CA GLU A 77 12.82 -7.64 -2.34
C GLU A 77 12.36 -6.36 -3.07
N ALA A 78 11.36 -5.66 -2.55
CA ALA A 78 10.79 -4.48 -3.19
C ALA A 78 11.69 -3.25 -2.99
N LYS A 79 11.76 -2.40 -4.01
CA LYS A 79 12.46 -1.11 -3.92
C LYS A 79 11.54 -0.05 -3.32
N VAL A 80 12.07 0.78 -2.44
CA VAL A 80 11.35 1.87 -1.79
C VAL A 80 11.71 3.21 -2.44
N ILE A 81 10.71 4.01 -2.78
CA ILE A 81 10.89 5.37 -3.29
C ILE A 81 10.17 6.34 -2.35
N LEU A 82 10.92 7.23 -1.71
CA LEU A 82 10.38 8.30 -0.88
C LEU A 82 10.37 9.61 -1.66
N THR A 83 9.17 10.11 -1.96
CA THR A 83 9.00 11.40 -2.65
C THR A 83 8.87 12.51 -1.63
N HIS A 84 9.64 13.60 -1.80
CA HIS A 84 9.58 14.78 -0.94
C HIS A 84 9.14 16.01 -1.75
N ARG A 85 8.54 16.98 -1.05
CA ARG A 85 8.28 18.33 -1.54
C ARG A 85 8.61 19.33 -0.43
N ASN A 86 8.80 20.59 -0.79
CA ASN A 86 8.84 21.65 0.22
C ASN A 86 7.47 21.72 0.94
N PRO A 87 7.42 21.64 2.28
CA PRO A 87 6.17 21.75 3.04
C PRO A 87 5.51 23.13 2.93
N GLU A 88 6.25 24.17 2.57
CA GLU A 88 5.78 25.56 2.46
C GLU A 88 5.43 25.98 1.02
N ALA A 89 5.59 25.08 0.04
CA ALA A 89 5.30 25.34 -1.37
C ALA A 89 3.88 24.94 -1.77
#